data_AF-A0A922DDD0-F1
#
_entry.id   AF-A0A922DDD0-F1
#
_cell.length_a   1.000
_cell.length_b   1.000
_cell.length_c   1.000
_cell.angle_alpha   90.00
_cell.angle_beta   90.00
_cell.angle_gamma   90.00
#
_symmetry.space_group_name_H-M   'P 1'
#
loop_
_entity.id
_entity.type
_entity.pdbx_description
1 polymer ?
#
loop_
_entity_poly.entity_id
_entity_poly.type
_entity_poly.pdbx_seq_one_letter_code
_entity_poly.pdbx_strand_id
1 'polypeptide(L)'
;MVVRQRAVVATLPNLIRSLRKECPKPTNQAVLPSLRRAFSLYDQINLIDNVPEDQLRFQRYTDTDFTVNGVDYEGSLLCIGNLLMSWAPKKFSEITPDSLSIFQTVRPIPEILILGCGRYIEPVVPELRSFIRSTGMKLEVLDSRNAASTYNILNEEGRIVAAAFLPYGVSS
;
A
#
# COMPACT_ATOMS: atom_id res chain seq x y z
N MET A 1 -84.10 20.44 -15.29
CA MET A 1 -83.05 19.71 -16.03
C MET A 1 -81.87 20.67 -16.25
N VAL A 2 -80.67 20.31 -15.76
CA VAL A 2 -79.33 20.85 -16.13
C VAL A 2 -79.01 22.31 -15.70
N VAL A 3 -78.21 22.58 -14.64
CA VAL A 3 -76.72 22.58 -14.43
C VAL A 3 -76.19 24.02 -14.24
N ARG A 4 -75.10 24.12 -13.45
CA ARG A 4 -74.16 25.25 -13.17
C ARG A 4 -74.45 26.02 -11.88
N GLN A 5 -73.48 26.35 -11.02
CA GLN A 5 -72.03 26.23 -11.09
C GLN A 5 -71.45 26.34 -9.67
N ARG A 6 -70.31 25.69 -9.46
CA ARG A 6 -69.47 25.76 -8.27
C ARG A 6 -68.90 27.18 -8.10
N ALA A 7 -68.86 27.64 -6.86
CA ALA A 7 -67.88 28.62 -6.40
C ALA A 7 -67.44 28.23 -4.98
N VAL A 8 -66.18 27.79 -4.84
CA VAL A 8 -65.45 27.91 -3.58
C VAL A 8 -64.04 28.37 -3.95
N VAL A 9 -63.88 29.68 -3.93
CA VAL A 9 -62.60 30.39 -3.90
C VAL A 9 -62.13 30.42 -2.44
N ALA A 10 -60.81 30.43 -2.24
CA ALA A 10 -60.06 30.40 -0.99
C ALA A 10 -59.85 28.98 -0.43
N THR A 11 -58.65 28.43 -0.51
CA THR A 11 -57.57 28.81 0.41
C THR A 11 -56.20 28.44 -0.18
N LEU A 12 -55.55 29.41 -0.82
CA LEU A 12 -54.15 29.31 -1.27
C LEU A 12 -53.07 29.11 -0.18
N PRO A 13 -53.31 29.19 1.16
CA PRO A 13 -52.24 28.89 2.13
C PRO A 13 -51.93 27.39 2.31
N ASN A 14 -52.85 26.50 1.90
CA ASN A 14 -52.71 25.05 2.18
C ASN A 14 -51.85 24.30 1.16
N LEU A 15 -51.60 24.88 -0.02
CA LEU A 15 -50.72 24.28 -1.04
C LEU A 15 -49.23 24.47 -0.72
N ILE A 16 -48.87 25.59 -0.06
CA ILE A 16 -47.48 25.90 0.33
C ILE A 16 -47.01 25.02 1.49
N ARG A 17 -47.93 24.52 2.33
CA ARG A 17 -47.61 23.60 3.43
C ARG A 17 -47.38 22.16 2.96
N SER A 18 -47.85 21.78 1.76
CA SER A 18 -47.67 20.44 1.20
C SER A 18 -46.39 20.26 0.38
N LEU A 19 -45.63 21.33 0.13
CA LEU A 19 -44.28 21.27 -0.49
C LEU A 19 -43.13 21.29 0.53
N ARG A 20 -43.44 21.13 1.83
CA ARG A 20 -42.44 20.94 2.89
C ARG A 20 -42.47 19.53 3.48
N LYS A 21 -42.56 18.52 2.61
CA LYS A 21 -42.27 17.14 2.99
C LYS A 21 -41.21 16.56 2.06
N GLU A 22 -40.06 16.33 2.71
CA GLU A 22 -39.07 15.29 2.43
C GLU A 22 -38.14 15.54 1.24
N CYS A 23 -37.06 16.27 1.51
CA CYS A 23 -35.81 16.00 0.80
C CYS A 23 -35.40 14.55 1.12
N PRO A 24 -35.13 13.69 0.12
CA PRO A 24 -34.56 12.38 0.39
C PRO A 24 -33.21 12.60 1.08
N LYS A 25 -33.01 11.95 2.24
CA LYS A 25 -31.68 11.87 2.86
C LYS A 25 -30.75 11.20 1.83
N PRO A 26 -29.55 11.73 1.57
CA PRO A 26 -28.56 10.97 0.82
C PRO A 26 -28.18 9.76 1.67
N THR A 27 -28.75 8.60 1.34
CA THR A 27 -28.24 7.31 1.78
C THR A 27 -26.95 7.06 0.99
N ASN A 28 -25.88 7.66 1.47
CA ASN A 28 -24.48 7.24 1.38
C ASN A 28 -23.65 8.43 1.87
N GLN A 29 -23.20 8.36 3.12
CA GLN A 29 -22.08 9.20 3.56
C GLN A 29 -20.82 8.68 2.84
N ALA A 30 -20.66 9.04 1.58
CA ALA A 30 -19.34 9.13 0.98
C ALA A 30 -18.64 10.26 1.71
N VAL A 31 -17.86 9.91 2.73
CA VAL A 31 -16.96 10.83 3.41
C VAL A 31 -15.96 11.29 2.34
N LEU A 32 -16.18 12.49 1.79
CA LEU A 32 -15.17 13.12 0.95
C LEU A 32 -13.91 13.26 1.81
N PRO A 33 -12.76 12.69 1.39
CA PRO A 33 -11.54 12.83 2.15
C PRO A 33 -11.21 14.31 2.26
N SER A 34 -11.05 14.77 3.51
CA SER A 34 -10.75 16.16 3.81
C SER A 34 -9.47 16.61 3.10
N LEU A 35 -9.44 17.87 2.65
CA LEU A 35 -8.35 18.57 1.97
C LEU A 35 -7.01 18.67 2.76
N ARG A 36 -6.77 17.80 3.76
CA ARG A 36 -5.59 17.76 4.64
C ARG A 36 -4.50 16.73 4.25
N ARG A 37 -4.44 16.25 3.01
CA ARG A 37 -3.24 15.55 2.49
C ARG A 37 -2.67 16.20 1.22
N ALA A 38 -2.83 17.52 1.12
CA ALA A 38 -2.33 18.36 0.03
C ALA A 38 -0.80 18.55 0.01
N PHE A 39 -0.04 17.78 0.80
CA PHE A 39 1.42 17.81 0.78
C PHE A 39 2.00 16.40 0.59
N SER A 40 2.57 16.10 -0.57
CA SER A 40 2.75 17.06 -1.65
C SER A 40 3.06 16.42 -2.98
N LEU A 41 2.05 16.47 -3.86
CA LEU A 41 2.11 16.48 -5.33
C LEU A 41 2.71 15.27 -6.05
N TYR A 42 3.52 14.42 -5.42
CA TYR A 42 4.04 13.19 -6.02
C TYR A 42 3.12 11.98 -5.84
N ASP A 43 2.26 11.98 -4.82
CA ASP A 43 1.23 10.94 -4.61
C ASP A 43 0.02 11.09 -5.57
N GLN A 44 0.02 12.14 -6.42
CA GLN A 44 -1.11 12.54 -7.28
C GLN A 44 -0.89 12.32 -8.77
N ILE A 45 0.17 11.62 -9.16
CA ILE A 45 0.21 11.00 -10.49
C ILE A 45 0.00 9.50 -10.33
N ASN A 46 -1.20 9.11 -9.87
CA ASN A 46 -1.73 7.80 -10.18
C ASN A 46 -2.08 7.81 -11.67
N LEU A 47 -1.08 7.67 -12.54
CA LEU A 47 -1.24 7.43 -13.98
C LEU A 47 -1.77 6.00 -14.27
N ILE A 48 -2.18 5.28 -13.23
CA ILE A 48 -2.66 3.91 -13.28
C ILE A 48 -4.03 3.90 -12.61
N ASP A 49 -5.09 3.85 -13.41
CA ASP A 49 -6.49 3.86 -12.98
C ASP A 49 -6.90 2.60 -12.18
N ASN A 50 -6.00 1.63 -11.98
CA ASN A 50 -6.25 0.40 -11.22
C ASN A 50 -4.97 -0.06 -10.51
N VAL A 51 -4.75 0.38 -9.26
CA VAL A 51 -3.85 -0.35 -8.36
C VAL A 51 -4.68 -1.49 -7.77
N PRO A 52 -4.33 -2.77 -7.99
CA PRO A 52 -5.04 -3.89 -7.40
C PRO A 52 -5.01 -3.78 -5.87
N GLU A 53 -6.17 -3.94 -5.20
CA GLU A 53 -6.27 -3.90 -3.72
C GLU A 53 -5.34 -4.91 -3.02
N ASP A 54 -4.88 -5.92 -3.76
CA ASP A 54 -4.08 -7.02 -3.25
C ASP A 54 -2.57 -6.70 -3.14
N GLN A 55 -2.11 -5.54 -3.62
CA GLN A 55 -0.68 -5.20 -3.59
C GLN A 55 -0.20 -4.80 -2.19
N LEU A 56 0.98 -5.28 -1.81
CA LEU A 56 1.64 -4.84 -0.57
C LEU A 56 2.17 -3.42 -0.71
N ARG A 57 1.85 -2.58 0.26
CA ARG A 57 2.34 -1.20 0.38
C ARG A 57 2.87 -0.94 1.77
N PHE A 58 4.13 -0.53 1.85
CA PHE A 58 4.74 -0.07 3.09
C PHE A 58 4.35 1.39 3.34
N GLN A 59 3.72 1.68 4.48
CA GLN A 59 3.30 3.05 4.84
C GLN A 59 4.19 3.70 5.92
N ARG A 60 4.67 2.91 6.88
CA ARG A 60 5.43 3.40 8.02
C ARG A 60 6.49 2.38 8.42
N TYR A 61 7.55 2.87 9.02
CA TYR A 61 8.58 2.08 9.67
C TYR A 61 8.90 2.73 11.02
N THR A 62 9.20 1.89 12.00
CA THR A 62 9.76 2.28 13.30
C THR A 62 11.11 1.59 13.46
N ASP A 63 11.71 1.71 14.65
CA ASP A 63 12.95 1.02 14.95
C ASP A 63 12.77 -0.52 14.95
N THR A 64 11.55 -1.02 15.15
CA THR A 64 11.25 -2.45 15.30
C THR A 64 10.25 -2.98 14.27
N ASP A 65 9.37 -2.13 13.73
CA ASP A 65 8.16 -2.56 13.02
C ASP A 65 8.03 -1.89 11.65
N PHE A 66 7.20 -2.50 10.81
CA PHE A 66 6.70 -1.94 9.57
C PHE A 66 5.18 -1.92 9.57
N THR A 67 4.57 -0.83 9.13
CA THR A 67 3.14 -0.82 8.79
C THR A 67 3.01 -1.14 7.30
N VAL A 68 2.39 -2.28 6.99
CA VAL A 68 2.11 -2.75 5.63
C VAL A 68 0.61 -2.95 5.49
N ASN A 69 0.00 -2.33 4.47
CA ASN A 69 -1.45 -2.32 4.25
C ASN A 69 -2.27 -1.96 5.52
N GLY A 70 -1.74 -1.06 6.36
CA GLY A 70 -2.39 -0.64 7.59
C GLY A 70 -2.25 -1.59 8.78
N VAL A 71 -1.51 -2.70 8.63
CA VAL A 71 -1.21 -3.66 9.70
C VAL A 71 0.25 -3.52 10.12
N ASP A 72 0.50 -3.51 11.42
CA ASP A 72 1.85 -3.46 11.98
C ASP A 72 2.47 -4.86 12.07
N TYR A 73 3.68 -5.00 11.55
CA TYR A 73 4.49 -6.21 11.55
C TYR A 73 5.81 -5.93 12.25
N GLU A 74 6.05 -6.64 13.34
CA GLU A 74 7.29 -6.53 14.11
C GLU A 74 8.39 -7.41 13.51
N GLY A 75 9.61 -6.88 13.50
CA GLY A 75 10.81 -7.59 13.09
C GLY A 75 11.05 -7.58 11.59
N SER A 76 11.90 -8.51 11.15
CA SER A 76 12.35 -8.58 9.76
C SER A 76 11.30 -9.24 8.89
N LEU A 77 11.16 -8.75 7.65
CA LEU A 77 10.11 -9.15 6.74
C LEU A 77 10.66 -9.58 5.39
N LEU A 78 10.02 -10.58 4.79
CA LEU A 78 10.26 -11.03 3.44
C LEU A 78 8.97 -10.87 2.63
N CYS A 79 9.10 -10.26 1.45
CA CYS A 79 8.01 -9.96 0.53
C CYS A 79 8.25 -10.66 -0.81
N ILE A 80 7.24 -11.38 -1.31
CA ILE A 80 7.29 -12.07 -2.59
C ILE A 80 5.92 -11.92 -3.28
N GLY A 81 5.84 -11.06 -4.29
CA GLY A 81 4.55 -10.66 -4.86
C GLY A 81 3.67 -10.05 -3.76
N ASN A 82 2.48 -10.62 -3.56
CA ASN A 82 1.53 -10.18 -2.52
C ASN A 82 1.69 -10.94 -1.19
N LEU A 83 2.69 -11.81 -1.07
CA LEU A 83 2.95 -12.56 0.15
C LEU A 83 3.93 -11.80 1.05
N LEU A 84 3.52 -11.58 2.30
CA LEU A 84 4.35 -11.02 3.36
C LEU A 84 4.56 -12.07 4.45
N MET A 85 5.80 -12.29 4.85
CA MET A 85 6.15 -13.25 5.89
C MET A 85 7.25 -12.73 6.81
N SER A 86 7.28 -13.25 8.04
CA SER A 86 8.39 -13.03 8.96
C SER A 86 9.67 -13.66 8.39
N TRP A 87 10.77 -12.96 8.57
CA TRP A 87 12.09 -13.37 8.10
C TRP A 87 13.05 -13.52 9.29
N ALA A 88 13.82 -14.60 9.31
CA ALA A 88 14.60 -14.99 10.49
C ALA A 88 15.75 -14.04 10.88
N PRO A 89 16.55 -13.49 9.93
CA PRO A 89 17.67 -12.60 10.24
C PRO A 89 17.24 -11.36 11.01
N LYS A 90 17.89 -11.06 12.13
CA LYS A 90 17.64 -9.87 12.96
C LYS A 90 18.71 -8.78 12.78
N LYS A 91 19.85 -9.16 12.18
CA LYS A 91 20.99 -8.28 11.89
C LYS A 91 21.59 -8.61 10.54
N PHE A 92 22.33 -7.66 9.96
CA PHE A 92 22.87 -7.81 8.61
C PHE A 92 23.80 -9.03 8.45
N SER A 93 24.59 -9.34 9.47
CA SER A 93 25.50 -10.50 9.48
C SER A 93 24.80 -11.86 9.42
N GLU A 94 23.49 -11.93 9.69
CA GLU A 94 22.70 -13.16 9.59
C GLU A 94 22.10 -13.38 8.20
N ILE A 95 22.27 -12.41 7.29
CA ILE A 95 21.78 -12.49 5.92
C ILE A 95 22.74 -13.35 5.10
N THR A 96 22.36 -14.61 4.93
CA THR A 96 23.12 -15.65 4.21
C THR A 96 22.34 -16.14 2.99
N PRO A 97 23.01 -16.82 2.03
CA PRO A 97 22.32 -17.53 0.95
C PRO A 97 21.19 -18.43 1.46
N ASP A 98 21.42 -19.14 2.58
CA ASP A 98 20.43 -20.03 3.19
C ASP A 98 19.19 -19.27 3.67
N SER A 99 19.38 -18.10 4.29
CA SER A 99 18.28 -17.23 4.74
C SER A 99 17.39 -16.71 3.60
N LEU A 100 17.90 -16.76 2.35
CA LEU A 100 17.22 -16.33 1.12
C LEU A 100 16.96 -17.50 0.15
N SER A 101 17.15 -18.75 0.60
CA SER A 101 17.02 -19.97 -0.21
C SER A 101 15.66 -20.14 -0.88
N ILE A 102 14.59 -19.57 -0.29
CA ILE A 102 13.24 -19.59 -0.85
C ILE A 102 13.17 -19.06 -2.29
N PHE A 103 14.04 -18.11 -2.65
CA PHE A 103 14.10 -17.55 -4.00
C PHE A 103 14.59 -18.52 -5.09
N GLN A 104 15.17 -19.67 -4.72
CA GLN A 104 15.48 -20.73 -5.67
C GLN A 104 14.21 -21.45 -6.16
N THR A 105 13.16 -21.47 -5.33
CA THR A 105 11.93 -22.24 -5.56
C THR A 105 10.76 -21.37 -6.02
N VAL A 106 10.75 -20.09 -5.65
CA VAL A 106 9.68 -19.14 -5.98
C VAL A 106 9.49 -19.01 -7.49
N ARG A 107 8.24 -19.13 -7.96
CA ARG A 107 7.84 -18.91 -9.34
C ARG A 107 6.57 -18.05 -9.40
N PRO A 108 6.44 -17.11 -10.36
CA PRO A 108 7.46 -16.67 -11.32
C PRO A 108 8.70 -16.07 -10.62
N ILE A 109 9.85 -16.09 -11.28
CA ILE A 109 11.09 -15.54 -10.71
C ILE A 109 10.96 -14.01 -10.67
N PRO A 110 11.15 -13.36 -9.50
CA PRO A 110 11.19 -11.90 -9.43
C PRO A 110 12.29 -11.31 -10.31
N GLU A 111 12.10 -10.10 -10.81
CA GLU A 111 13.14 -9.43 -11.60
C GLU A 111 14.25 -8.87 -10.72
N ILE A 112 13.88 -8.47 -9.50
CA ILE A 112 14.76 -7.77 -8.56
C ILE A 112 14.38 -8.12 -7.12
N LEU A 113 15.41 -8.33 -6.31
CA LEU A 113 15.34 -8.39 -4.86
C LEU A 113 15.87 -7.08 -4.28
N ILE A 114 15.02 -6.37 -3.55
CA ILE A 114 15.41 -5.21 -2.76
C ILE A 114 15.78 -5.67 -1.34
N LEU A 115 17.00 -5.40 -0.92
CA LEU A 115 17.50 -5.71 0.41
C LEU A 115 17.59 -4.44 1.27
N GLY A 116 16.68 -4.31 2.24
CA GLY A 116 16.68 -3.27 3.26
C GLY A 116 17.54 -3.66 4.45
N CYS A 117 18.67 -2.99 4.63
CA CYS A 117 19.72 -3.37 5.59
C CYS A 117 19.53 -2.79 7.00
N GLY A 118 18.39 -2.17 7.30
CA GLY A 118 18.14 -1.44 8.54
C GLY A 118 18.47 0.04 8.38
N ARG A 119 19.26 0.60 9.30
CA ARG A 119 19.54 2.04 9.35
C ARG A 119 20.47 2.55 8.24
N TYR A 120 21.44 1.72 7.86
CA TYR A 120 22.50 2.08 6.93
C TYR A 120 22.64 1.02 5.85
N ILE A 121 23.16 1.44 4.70
CA ILE A 121 23.53 0.53 3.62
C ILE A 121 24.76 -0.25 4.06
N GLU A 122 24.71 -1.57 3.93
CA GLU A 122 25.80 -2.46 4.31
C GLU A 122 26.45 -3.14 3.09
N PRO A 123 27.77 -3.38 3.11
CA PRO A 123 28.46 -4.02 2.02
C PRO A 123 28.10 -5.52 1.96
N VAL A 124 27.33 -5.89 0.95
CA VAL A 124 26.95 -7.29 0.73
C VAL A 124 28.16 -8.15 0.33
N VAL A 125 28.33 -9.28 1.01
CA VAL A 125 29.37 -10.27 0.73
C VAL A 125 29.26 -10.85 -0.69
N PRO A 126 30.37 -11.16 -1.38
CA PRO A 126 30.35 -11.65 -2.77
C PRO A 126 29.53 -12.94 -2.97
N GLU A 127 29.48 -13.78 -1.95
CA GLU A 127 28.71 -15.02 -1.95
C GLU A 127 27.21 -14.76 -2.09
N LEU A 128 26.66 -13.83 -1.30
CA LEU A 128 25.25 -13.46 -1.36
C LEU A 128 24.89 -12.85 -2.72
N ARG A 129 25.75 -11.98 -3.27
CA ARG A 129 25.57 -11.43 -4.63
C ARG A 129 25.53 -12.53 -5.69
N SER A 130 26.43 -13.52 -5.57
CA SER A 130 26.51 -14.63 -6.50
C SER A 130 25.30 -15.54 -6.40
N PHE A 131 24.82 -15.81 -5.18
CA PHE A 131 23.61 -16.56 -4.91
C PHE A 131 22.38 -15.90 -5.58
N ILE A 132 22.14 -14.60 -5.33
CA ILE A 132 21.01 -13.89 -5.93
C ILE A 132 21.10 -13.83 -7.45
N ARG A 133 22.30 -13.61 -7.99
CA ARG A 133 22.51 -13.66 -9.44
C ARG A 133 22.19 -15.04 -10.03
N SER A 134 22.48 -16.12 -9.29
CA SER A 134 22.20 -17.49 -9.75
C SER A 134 20.71 -17.82 -9.86
N THR A 135 19.84 -17.10 -9.14
CA THR A 135 18.38 -17.27 -9.27
C THR A 135 17.82 -16.51 -10.49
N GLY A 136 18.63 -15.68 -11.15
CA GLY A 136 18.21 -14.81 -12.25
C GLY A 136 17.73 -13.43 -11.83
N MET A 137 17.78 -13.11 -10.53
CA MET A 137 17.34 -11.83 -9.98
C MET A 137 18.47 -10.79 -9.98
N LYS A 138 18.11 -9.51 -10.10
CA LYS A 138 19.00 -8.40 -9.72
C LYS A 138 18.96 -8.20 -8.20
N LEU A 139 20.06 -7.75 -7.61
CA LEU A 139 20.12 -7.37 -6.20
C LEU A 139 20.30 -5.86 -6.08
N GLU A 140 19.38 -5.21 -5.38
CA GLU A 140 19.48 -3.80 -4.98
C GLU A 140 19.57 -3.71 -3.46
N VAL A 141 20.51 -2.93 -2.96
CA VAL A 141 20.85 -2.87 -1.53
C VAL A 141 20.69 -1.43 -1.07
N LEU A 142 19.82 -1.22 -0.09
CA LEU A 142 19.45 0.10 0.43
C LEU A 142 19.29 0.02 1.95
N ASP A 143 19.22 1.18 2.63
CA ASP A 143 18.65 1.23 3.97
C ASP A 143 17.14 0.93 3.88
N SER A 144 16.54 0.47 4.98
CA SER A 144 15.16 -0.04 4.96
C SER A 144 14.12 1.02 4.61
N ARG A 145 14.38 2.30 4.90
CA ARG A 145 13.48 3.40 4.54
C ARG A 145 13.45 3.61 3.02
N ASN A 146 14.63 3.68 2.40
CA ASN A 146 14.72 3.86 0.95
C ASN A 146 14.27 2.59 0.21
N ALA A 147 14.63 1.41 0.73
CA ALA A 147 14.19 0.12 0.21
C ALA A 147 12.65 0.02 0.15
N ALA A 148 11.94 0.45 1.21
CA ALA A 148 10.48 0.40 1.25
C ALA A 148 9.84 1.32 0.19
N SER A 149 10.42 2.50 -0.01
CA SER A 149 9.99 3.44 -1.05
C SER A 149 10.21 2.86 -2.45
N THR A 150 11.39 2.30 -2.71
CA THR A 150 11.71 1.65 -3.99
C THR A 150 10.80 0.46 -4.26
N TYR A 151 10.54 -0.38 -3.25
CA TYR A 151 9.61 -1.50 -3.38
C TYR A 151 8.22 -1.04 -3.78
N ASN A 152 7.67 -0.03 -3.11
CA ASN A 152 6.34 0.49 -3.42
C ASN A 152 6.26 0.95 -4.88
N ILE A 153 7.26 1.71 -5.37
CA ILE A 153 7.28 2.20 -6.76
C ILE A 153 7.30 1.02 -7.74
N LEU A 154 8.21 0.05 -7.55
CA LEU A 154 8.31 -1.09 -8.48
C LEU A 154 7.07 -1.99 -8.43
N ASN A 155 6.45 -2.12 -7.27
CA ASN A 155 5.23 -2.91 -7.09
C ASN A 155 4.03 -2.22 -7.77
N GLU A 156 3.92 -0.89 -7.63
CA GLU A 156 2.90 -0.06 -8.31
C GLU A 156 3.04 -0.09 -9.84
N GLU A 157 4.27 -0.17 -10.36
CA GLU A 157 4.53 -0.39 -11.79
C GLU A 157 4.08 -1.78 -12.28
N GLY A 158 3.65 -2.67 -11.40
CA GLY A 158 3.23 -4.03 -11.71
C GLY A 158 4.39 -4.99 -12.00
N ARG A 159 5.62 -4.62 -11.60
CA ARG A 159 6.79 -5.48 -11.76
C ARG A 159 6.80 -6.58 -10.72
N ILE A 160 7.39 -7.73 -11.08
CA ILE A 160 7.54 -8.84 -10.13
C ILE A 160 8.76 -8.54 -9.26
N VAL A 161 8.53 -7.83 -8.15
CA VAL A 161 9.56 -7.45 -7.18
C VAL A 161 9.49 -8.31 -5.92
N ALA A 162 10.65 -8.67 -5.40
CA ALA A 162 10.80 -9.24 -4.07
C ALA A 162 11.53 -8.25 -3.16
N ALA A 163 11.30 -8.36 -1.85
CA ALA A 163 12.03 -7.56 -0.88
C ALA A 163 12.33 -8.35 0.40
N ALA A 164 13.42 -7.99 1.07
CA ALA A 164 13.82 -8.50 2.37
C ALA A 164 14.25 -7.30 3.24
N PHE A 165 13.62 -7.11 4.39
CA PHE A 165 13.79 -5.94 5.23
C PHE A 165 14.23 -6.31 6.63
N LEU A 166 15.27 -5.64 7.12
CA LEU A 166 15.57 -5.51 8.54
C LEU A 166 14.90 -4.23 9.10
N PRO A 167 14.38 -4.23 10.34
CA PRO A 167 13.85 -3.01 10.97
C PRO A 167 14.83 -1.84 10.97
N TYR A 168 14.31 -0.61 10.93
CA TYR A 168 15.17 0.59 10.83
C TYR A 168 16.11 0.76 12.04
N GLY A 169 15.74 0.23 13.20
CA GLY A 169 16.55 0.28 14.42
C GLY A 169 17.74 -0.66 14.39
N VAL A 170 17.82 -1.56 13.42
CA VAL A 170 18.97 -2.44 13.24
C VAL A 170 20.14 -1.64 12.67
N SER A 171 21.21 -1.59 13.45
CA SER A 171 22.56 -1.18 13.03
C SER A 171 23.49 -2.37 13.24
N SER A 172 24.45 -2.60 12.33
CA SER A 172 25.40 -3.71 12.38
C SER A 172 26.11 -3.89 13.72
#